data_AF-A0A932UZI5-F1
#
_entry.id   AF-A0A932UZI5-F1
#
_cell.length_a   1.000
_cell.length_b   1.000
_cell.length_c   1.000
_cell.angle_alpha   90.00
_cell.angle_beta   90.00
_cell.angle_gamma   90.00
#
_symmetry.space_group_name_H-M   'P 1'
#
loop_
_entity.id
_entity.type
_entity.pdbx_description
1 polymer ?
#
loop_
_entity_poly.entity_id
_entity_poly.type
_entity_poly.pdbx_seq_one_letter_code
_entity_poly.pdbx_strand_id
1 'polypeptide(L)'
;YTARHEGAVYWEAFKASSGNLPKATLNLLRFEMLLETKFQRTTIQLIKQPDALDALVTPRPTDKTNAELAAMVEQRGLATAYLLAMEEAHPLLRQDPWWLRYKALKIGFCEPAGVEGVDEEQRDRLSRVIDLAFALHVRVSDVFRKPGDQRSFSSHREQVLLDFLQQAFPPTSSARNNLQYIFAGDIEAVGRFENELRELFRLALRRCLEKIAQRGYQNLHKQSEEIKLWSHYYQENFEPKKNVVRKTIMKHLTFARGRVRLGYIPGEGWYFKSVQKQSGVGKRFDTFGILDHLPEEITLVEGTTFIAGLATCIVNGYYGIINPGQLKQSRTALEFDGRHMDLGSKLDNQAAFLRPDHVERIFNRIYDFFPPEAHHYTDSIRVERRVKRLLVFVNLWKFGRLSILYRDNLNTWFTDEFDHQGLVERAEALRADPEAFFASDALHESLDHFLMGQRLYFSELEVATWVNPNSLHTPHSRSQPEVEERDLAQAFQASLLKHQKHKG
;
A
#
# COMPACT_ATOMS: atom_id res chain seq x y z
N TYR A 1 22.98 -22.29 13.78
CA TYR A 1 23.38 -20.88 13.59
C TYR A 1 22.17 -20.02 13.25
N THR A 2 21.52 -20.24 12.10
CA THR A 2 20.31 -19.50 11.66
C THR A 2 19.22 -19.43 12.73
N ALA A 3 18.81 -20.56 13.32
CA ALA A 3 17.82 -20.59 14.40
C ALA A 3 18.28 -19.90 15.71
N ARG A 4 19.59 -19.80 15.96
CA ARG A 4 20.15 -19.07 17.11
C ARG A 4 20.14 -17.56 16.92
N HIS A 5 20.03 -17.09 15.67
CA HIS A 5 19.98 -15.67 15.28
C HIS A 5 18.58 -15.31 14.80
N GLU A 6 17.57 -15.61 15.63
CA GLU A 6 16.15 -15.38 15.33
C GLU A 6 15.81 -13.92 14.95
N GLY A 7 16.66 -12.95 15.35
CA GLY A 7 16.55 -11.55 14.94
C GLY A 7 16.57 -11.33 13.41
N ALA A 8 17.10 -12.28 12.64
CA ALA A 8 17.12 -12.19 11.18
C ALA A 8 15.70 -12.20 10.56
N VAL A 9 14.76 -12.93 11.15
CA VAL A 9 13.36 -12.98 10.70
C VAL A 9 12.70 -11.60 10.80
N TYR A 10 12.96 -10.97 11.92
CA TYR A 10 12.46 -9.66 12.29
C TYR A 10 13.16 -8.53 11.49
N TRP A 11 14.46 -8.67 11.21
CA TRP A 11 15.20 -7.76 10.34
C TRP A 11 14.64 -7.71 8.91
N GLU A 12 14.14 -8.83 8.38
CA GLU A 12 13.46 -8.81 7.08
C GLU A 12 12.14 -8.04 7.12
N ALA A 13 11.43 -8.00 8.26
CA ALA A 13 10.23 -7.17 8.39
C ALA A 13 10.57 -5.66 8.31
N PHE A 14 11.72 -5.25 8.86
CA PHE A 14 12.23 -3.88 8.72
C PHE A 14 12.63 -3.55 7.28
N LYS A 15 13.34 -4.45 6.59
CA LYS A 15 13.65 -4.26 5.17
C LYS A 15 12.37 -4.15 4.33
N ALA A 16 11.35 -4.95 4.65
CA ALA A 16 10.06 -4.84 4.01
C ALA A 16 9.46 -3.44 4.21
N SER A 17 9.32 -2.97 5.45
CA SER A 17 8.76 -1.64 5.75
C SER A 17 9.57 -0.48 5.16
N SER A 18 10.87 -0.66 4.93
CA SER A 18 11.72 0.34 4.28
C SER A 18 11.40 0.60 2.80
N GLY A 19 10.59 -0.28 2.19
CA GLY A 19 10.12 -0.15 0.81
C GLY A 19 10.55 -1.28 -0.11
N ASN A 20 11.06 -2.39 0.45
CA ASN A 20 11.64 -3.49 -0.31
C ASN A 20 11.00 -4.84 0.03
N LEU A 21 9.67 -4.86 0.10
CA LEU A 21 8.89 -6.05 0.43
C LEU A 21 9.22 -7.26 -0.45
N PRO A 22 9.34 -7.17 -1.79
CA PRO A 22 9.66 -8.34 -2.61
C PRO A 22 10.98 -8.99 -2.17
N LYS A 23 12.05 -8.20 -2.04
CA LYS A 23 13.37 -8.71 -1.60
C LYS A 23 13.33 -9.25 -0.18
N ALA A 24 12.62 -8.58 0.72
CA ALA A 24 12.45 -9.03 2.11
C ALA A 24 11.72 -10.36 2.18
N THR A 25 10.65 -10.55 1.39
CA THR A 25 9.94 -11.84 1.28
C THR A 25 10.87 -12.93 0.76
N LEU A 26 11.62 -12.70 -0.33
CA LEU A 26 12.60 -13.67 -0.84
C LEU A 26 13.70 -13.99 0.19
N ASN A 27 14.08 -13.02 1.02
CA ASN A 27 15.03 -13.24 2.10
C ASN A 27 14.45 -14.08 3.24
N LEU A 28 13.23 -13.78 3.66
CA LEU A 28 12.54 -14.52 4.72
C LEU A 28 12.27 -15.98 4.29
N LEU A 29 11.81 -16.20 3.07
CA LEU A 29 11.67 -17.53 2.49
C LEU A 29 13.02 -18.27 2.46
N ARG A 30 14.10 -17.57 2.11
CA ARG A 30 15.43 -18.18 2.12
C ARG A 30 15.88 -18.55 3.53
N PHE A 31 15.58 -17.70 4.51
CA PHE A 31 15.85 -17.97 5.92
C PHE A 31 15.06 -19.20 6.38
N GLU A 32 13.77 -19.29 6.03
CA GLU A 32 12.93 -20.45 6.31
C GLU A 32 13.53 -21.74 5.75
N MET A 33 13.99 -21.75 4.50
CA MET A 33 14.67 -22.91 3.93
C MET A 33 15.91 -23.33 4.73
N LEU A 34 16.72 -22.36 5.21
CA LEU A 34 17.92 -22.67 5.99
C LEU A 34 17.60 -23.26 7.37
N LEU A 35 16.34 -23.23 7.79
CA LEU A 35 15.81 -23.95 8.94
C LEU A 35 15.42 -25.40 8.58
N GLU A 36 15.79 -25.95 7.43
CA GLU A 36 15.60 -27.36 7.11
C GLU A 36 16.90 -28.01 6.64
N THR A 37 17.19 -29.20 7.16
CA THR A 37 18.48 -29.88 6.97
C THR A 37 18.79 -30.11 5.48
N LYS A 38 17.79 -30.51 4.69
CA LYS A 38 17.92 -30.74 3.24
C LYS A 38 18.28 -29.48 2.44
N PHE A 39 17.99 -28.29 2.96
CA PHE A 39 18.24 -27.00 2.31
C PHE A 39 19.34 -26.16 2.99
N GLN A 40 20.06 -26.74 3.95
CA GLN A 40 21.05 -26.07 4.80
C GLN A 40 22.37 -25.79 4.06
N ARG A 41 22.29 -25.07 2.94
CA ARG A 41 23.42 -24.61 2.13
C ARG A 41 23.35 -23.10 2.05
N THR A 42 24.43 -22.38 2.34
CA THR A 42 24.53 -20.93 2.10
C THR A 42 24.64 -20.63 0.60
N THR A 43 24.39 -19.39 0.18
CA THR A 43 24.60 -19.00 -1.22
C THR A 43 26.05 -19.23 -1.68
N ILE A 44 27.04 -19.01 -0.80
CA ILE A 44 28.46 -19.30 -1.11
C ILE A 44 28.68 -20.79 -1.35
N GLN A 45 28.04 -21.66 -0.57
CA GLN A 45 28.10 -23.10 -0.81
C GLN A 45 27.41 -23.50 -2.11
N LEU A 46 26.30 -22.85 -2.47
CA LEU A 46 25.65 -23.05 -3.76
C LEU A 46 26.51 -22.55 -4.93
N ILE A 47 27.26 -21.45 -4.79
CA ILE A 47 28.21 -21.01 -5.83
C ILE A 47 29.32 -22.06 -6.05
N LYS A 48 29.79 -22.69 -4.97
CA LYS A 48 30.81 -23.76 -5.04
C LYS A 48 30.27 -25.07 -5.57
N GLN A 49 28.98 -25.34 -5.37
CA GLN A 49 28.30 -26.57 -5.76
C GLN A 49 26.88 -26.21 -6.27
N PRO A 50 26.79 -25.69 -7.51
CA PRO A 50 25.53 -25.18 -8.07
C PRO A 50 24.46 -26.28 -8.18
N ASP A 51 24.88 -27.53 -8.35
CA ASP A 51 24.00 -28.67 -8.59
C ASP A 51 23.51 -29.34 -7.28
N ALA A 52 23.90 -28.79 -6.12
CA ALA A 52 23.66 -29.41 -4.80
C ALA A 52 22.19 -29.61 -4.44
N LEU A 53 21.27 -28.95 -5.14
CA LEU A 53 19.82 -29.08 -4.94
C LEU A 53 19.10 -29.74 -6.12
N ASP A 54 19.80 -30.05 -7.21
CA ASP A 54 19.18 -30.47 -8.47
C ASP A 54 18.50 -31.84 -8.36
N ALA A 55 18.97 -32.69 -7.44
CA ALA A 55 18.35 -33.99 -7.15
C ALA A 55 16.92 -33.87 -6.57
N LEU A 56 16.51 -32.68 -6.13
CA LEU A 56 15.15 -32.41 -5.64
C LEU A 56 14.23 -31.90 -6.75
N VAL A 57 14.75 -31.66 -7.96
CA VAL A 57 13.99 -31.12 -9.09
C VAL A 57 13.14 -32.21 -9.71
N THR A 58 11.83 -31.96 -9.84
CA THR A 58 10.95 -32.84 -10.60
C THR A 58 11.30 -32.75 -12.08
N PRO A 59 11.48 -33.88 -12.80
CA PRO A 59 11.80 -33.89 -14.22
C PRO A 59 10.79 -33.12 -15.07
N ARG A 60 11.27 -32.51 -16.16
CA ARG A 60 10.41 -31.80 -17.11
C ARG A 60 9.40 -32.79 -17.72
N PRO A 61 8.09 -32.46 -17.78
CA PRO A 61 7.12 -33.28 -18.49
C PRO A 61 7.49 -33.34 -19.97
N THR A 62 7.81 -34.53 -20.49
CA THR A 62 8.18 -34.75 -21.90
C THR A 62 6.97 -34.82 -22.82
N ASP A 63 5.80 -35.14 -22.26
CA ASP A 63 4.60 -35.48 -23.03
C ASP A 63 3.64 -34.30 -23.19
N LYS A 64 4.06 -33.10 -22.77
CA LYS A 64 3.22 -31.89 -22.80
C LYS A 64 3.58 -30.99 -23.97
N THR A 65 2.55 -30.49 -24.64
CA THR A 65 2.65 -29.47 -25.68
C THR A 65 3.09 -28.12 -25.09
N ASN A 66 3.60 -27.22 -25.95
CA ASN A 66 3.96 -25.85 -25.53
C ASN A 66 2.76 -25.08 -24.93
N ALA A 67 1.54 -25.35 -25.41
CA ALA A 67 0.32 -24.72 -24.89
C ALA A 67 0.00 -25.20 -23.47
N GLU A 68 0.12 -26.51 -23.21
CA GLU A 68 -0.06 -27.08 -21.87
C GLU A 68 1.01 -26.61 -20.90
N LEU A 69 2.26 -26.47 -21.36
CA LEU A 69 3.34 -25.90 -20.57
C LEU A 69 3.08 -24.43 -20.23
N ALA A 70 2.58 -23.63 -21.16
CA ALA A 70 2.19 -22.24 -20.90
C ALA A 70 1.02 -22.15 -19.91
N ALA A 71 0.02 -23.02 -20.02
CA ALA A 71 -1.09 -23.09 -19.07
C ALA A 71 -0.62 -23.48 -17.66
N MET A 72 0.36 -24.39 -17.56
CA MET A 72 0.99 -24.72 -16.28
C MET A 72 1.75 -23.54 -15.67
N VAL A 73 2.46 -22.75 -16.48
CA VAL A 73 3.15 -21.55 -15.99
C VAL A 73 2.13 -20.52 -15.48
N GLU A 74 1.00 -20.35 -16.15
CA GLU A 74 -0.07 -19.47 -15.68
C GLU A 74 -0.61 -19.92 -14.31
N GLN A 75 -0.80 -21.22 -14.13
CA GLN A 75 -1.34 -21.77 -12.88
C GLN A 75 -0.30 -21.84 -11.77
N ARG A 76 0.96 -22.18 -12.05
CA ARG A 76 1.94 -22.60 -11.04
C ARG A 76 3.26 -21.85 -11.11
N GLY A 77 3.44 -20.90 -12.02
CA GLY A 77 4.72 -20.26 -12.29
C GLY A 77 5.71 -21.18 -13.01
N LEU A 78 6.93 -20.69 -13.21
CA LEU A 78 7.98 -21.39 -13.95
C LEU A 78 8.38 -22.69 -13.22
N ALA A 79 8.29 -23.84 -13.90
CA ALA A 79 8.73 -25.10 -13.31
C ALA A 79 10.25 -25.12 -13.14
N THR A 80 10.72 -25.67 -12.03
CA THR A 80 12.13 -25.83 -11.63
C THR A 80 13.00 -26.51 -12.69
N ALA A 81 12.48 -27.49 -13.43
CA ALA A 81 13.21 -28.15 -14.50
C ALA A 81 13.68 -27.18 -15.61
N TYR A 82 12.93 -26.11 -15.86
CA TYR A 82 13.36 -25.07 -16.81
C TYR A 82 14.57 -24.29 -16.31
N LEU A 83 14.78 -24.20 -14.99
CA LEU A 83 15.94 -23.53 -14.43
C LEU A 83 17.22 -24.29 -14.76
N LEU A 84 17.17 -25.62 -14.74
CA LEU A 84 18.30 -26.46 -15.14
C LEU A 84 18.61 -26.31 -16.62
N ALA A 85 17.58 -26.32 -17.47
CA ALA A 85 17.73 -26.07 -18.92
C ALA A 85 18.29 -24.67 -19.20
N MET A 86 17.90 -23.66 -18.41
CA MET A 86 18.47 -22.32 -18.52
C MET A 86 19.94 -22.27 -18.11
N GLU A 87 20.34 -23.00 -17.07
CA GLU A 87 21.76 -23.11 -16.67
C GLU A 87 22.61 -23.85 -17.72
N GLU A 88 22.04 -24.80 -18.45
CA GLU A 88 22.71 -25.44 -19.59
C GLU A 88 22.88 -24.47 -20.77
N ALA A 89 21.84 -23.70 -21.10
CA ALA A 89 21.89 -22.70 -22.17
C ALA A 89 22.78 -21.50 -21.81
N HIS A 90 22.82 -21.13 -20.52
CA HIS A 90 23.56 -19.98 -19.99
C HIS A 90 24.44 -20.38 -18.81
N PRO A 91 25.60 -21.02 -19.04
CA PRO A 91 26.43 -21.60 -17.97
C PRO A 91 26.91 -20.62 -16.89
N LEU A 92 27.01 -19.32 -17.21
CA LEU A 92 27.40 -18.28 -16.25
C LEU A 92 26.36 -18.08 -15.12
N LEU A 93 25.11 -18.52 -15.32
CA LEU A 93 24.08 -18.51 -14.28
C LEU A 93 24.47 -19.32 -13.05
N ARG A 94 25.28 -20.39 -13.22
CA ARG A 94 25.79 -21.20 -12.11
C ARG A 94 26.77 -20.45 -11.19
N GLN A 95 27.21 -19.26 -11.58
CA GLN A 95 28.08 -18.40 -10.79
C GLN A 95 27.33 -17.16 -10.26
N ASP A 96 26.11 -16.91 -10.74
CA ASP A 96 25.33 -15.74 -10.35
C ASP A 96 24.64 -15.98 -8.98
N PRO A 97 24.94 -15.17 -7.96
CA PRO A 97 24.41 -15.36 -6.61
C PRO A 97 22.89 -15.14 -6.52
N TRP A 98 22.33 -14.28 -7.37
CA TRP A 98 20.89 -14.00 -7.40
C TRP A 98 20.13 -15.11 -8.11
N TRP A 99 20.68 -15.62 -9.22
CA TRP A 99 20.13 -16.78 -9.91
C TRP A 99 20.13 -18.02 -9.03
N LEU A 100 21.26 -18.37 -8.42
CA LEU A 100 21.33 -19.55 -7.53
C LEU A 100 20.39 -19.44 -6.33
N ARG A 101 20.17 -18.21 -5.85
CA ARG A 101 19.18 -17.95 -4.80
C ARG A 101 17.76 -18.17 -5.31
N TYR A 102 17.44 -17.67 -6.50
CA TYR A 102 16.15 -17.88 -7.14
C TYR A 102 15.91 -19.37 -7.40
N LYS A 103 16.88 -20.10 -7.98
CA LYS A 103 16.84 -21.57 -8.12
C LYS A 103 16.57 -22.26 -6.80
N ALA A 104 17.32 -21.94 -5.75
CA ALA A 104 17.11 -22.52 -4.43
C ALA A 104 15.69 -22.27 -3.91
N LEU A 105 15.18 -21.04 -4.01
CA LEU A 105 13.81 -20.71 -3.59
C LEU A 105 12.76 -21.49 -4.37
N LYS A 106 12.93 -21.61 -5.69
CA LYS A 106 12.02 -22.39 -6.56
C LYS A 106 12.03 -23.87 -6.19
N ILE A 107 13.21 -24.48 -6.01
CA ILE A 107 13.31 -25.87 -5.55
C ILE A 107 12.69 -26.02 -4.15
N GLY A 108 12.99 -25.09 -3.24
CA GLY A 108 12.52 -25.13 -1.87
C GLY A 108 11.00 -25.04 -1.74
N PHE A 109 10.36 -24.12 -2.45
CA PHE A 109 8.95 -23.80 -2.24
C PHE A 109 8.01 -24.28 -3.35
N CYS A 110 8.53 -24.84 -4.46
CA CYS A 110 7.70 -25.24 -5.60
C CYS A 110 7.75 -26.75 -5.86
N GLU A 111 8.72 -27.48 -5.30
CA GLU A 111 8.78 -28.94 -5.41
C GLU A 111 7.92 -29.64 -4.36
N PRO A 112 7.30 -30.80 -4.63
CA PRO A 112 6.57 -31.57 -3.63
C PRO A 112 7.43 -31.96 -2.42
N ALA A 113 8.70 -32.31 -2.66
CA ALA A 113 9.68 -32.62 -1.62
C ALA A 113 10.29 -31.37 -0.95
N GLY A 114 9.74 -30.19 -1.23
CA GLY A 114 10.19 -28.89 -0.74
C GLY A 114 10.01 -28.67 0.76
N VAL A 115 10.02 -27.41 1.17
CA VAL A 115 9.86 -26.94 2.55
C VAL A 115 8.59 -27.53 3.18
N GLU A 116 8.71 -27.97 4.43
CA GLU A 116 7.62 -28.56 5.22
C GLU A 116 6.64 -27.47 5.69
N GLY A 117 5.35 -27.84 5.76
CA GLY A 117 4.27 -26.93 6.17
C GLY A 117 3.77 -25.99 5.07
N VAL A 118 4.05 -26.32 3.80
CA VAL A 118 3.55 -25.60 2.62
C VAL A 118 2.71 -26.57 1.78
N ASP A 119 1.41 -26.31 1.68
CA ASP A 119 0.48 -27.10 0.85
C ASP A 119 0.59 -26.76 -0.65
N GLU A 120 -0.05 -27.56 -1.51
CA GLU A 120 0.05 -27.41 -2.97
C GLU A 120 -0.42 -26.04 -3.47
N GLU A 121 -1.53 -25.52 -2.93
CA GLU A 121 -2.05 -24.21 -3.30
C GLU A 121 -1.03 -23.10 -2.95
N GLN A 122 -0.46 -23.16 -1.75
CA GLN A 122 0.56 -22.22 -1.33
C GLN A 122 1.86 -22.36 -2.13
N ARG A 123 2.24 -23.58 -2.55
CA ARG A 123 3.40 -23.80 -3.44
C ARG A 123 3.20 -23.11 -4.79
N ASP A 124 2.03 -23.27 -5.40
CA ASP A 124 1.68 -22.64 -6.68
C ASP A 124 1.70 -21.11 -6.56
N ARG A 125 1.13 -20.56 -5.48
CA ARG A 125 1.17 -19.11 -5.18
C ARG A 125 2.59 -18.60 -4.98
N LEU A 126 3.38 -19.25 -4.12
CA LEU A 126 4.76 -18.89 -3.84
C LEU A 126 5.61 -18.92 -5.10
N SER A 127 5.42 -19.93 -5.95
CA SER A 127 6.12 -20.08 -7.21
C SER A 127 5.93 -18.86 -8.13
N ARG A 128 4.68 -18.43 -8.37
CA ARG A 128 4.38 -17.24 -9.19
C ARG A 128 4.95 -15.96 -8.58
N VAL A 129 4.84 -15.81 -7.25
CA VAL A 129 5.36 -14.65 -6.53
C VAL A 129 6.88 -14.59 -6.55
N ILE A 130 7.57 -15.72 -6.42
CA ILE A 130 9.03 -15.80 -6.52
C ILE A 130 9.48 -15.40 -7.92
N ASP A 131 8.79 -15.85 -8.97
CA ASP A 131 9.08 -15.45 -10.36
C ASP A 131 8.93 -13.93 -10.54
N LEU A 132 7.81 -13.37 -10.08
CA LEU A 132 7.51 -11.95 -10.19
C LEU A 132 8.48 -11.09 -9.38
N ALA A 133 8.77 -11.45 -8.13
CA ALA A 133 9.72 -10.75 -7.28
C ALA A 133 11.14 -10.82 -7.85
N PHE A 134 11.54 -11.96 -8.43
CA PHE A 134 12.83 -12.09 -9.11
C PHE A 134 12.88 -11.21 -10.36
N ALA A 135 11.83 -11.21 -11.19
CA ALA A 135 11.72 -10.36 -12.39
C ALA A 135 11.89 -8.87 -12.05
N LEU A 136 11.27 -8.40 -10.97
CA LEU A 136 11.43 -7.03 -10.47
C LEU A 136 12.86 -6.76 -10.00
N HIS A 137 13.46 -7.69 -9.25
CA HIS A 137 14.81 -7.56 -8.72
C HIS A 137 15.87 -7.50 -9.83
N VAL A 138 15.78 -8.37 -10.84
CA VAL A 138 16.72 -8.38 -11.98
C VAL A 138 16.41 -7.34 -13.04
N ARG A 139 15.32 -6.56 -12.87
CA ARG A 139 14.82 -5.55 -13.81
C ARG A 139 14.59 -6.13 -15.20
N VAL A 140 13.74 -7.15 -15.28
CA VAL A 140 13.35 -7.75 -16.57
C VAL A 140 12.73 -6.72 -17.54
N SER A 141 12.27 -5.57 -17.04
CA SER A 141 11.82 -4.44 -17.85
C SER A 141 12.90 -3.84 -18.76
N ASP A 142 14.19 -4.07 -18.50
CA ASP A 142 15.28 -3.58 -19.35
C ASP A 142 15.22 -4.14 -20.79
N VAL A 143 14.68 -5.35 -20.92
CA VAL A 143 14.48 -6.05 -22.21
C VAL A 143 13.07 -5.89 -22.76
N PHE A 144 12.25 -5.02 -22.17
CA PHE A 144 10.99 -4.64 -22.79
C PHE A 144 11.30 -3.77 -24.01
N ARG A 145 10.80 -4.18 -25.17
CA ARG A 145 10.88 -3.36 -26.38
C ARG A 145 10.01 -2.12 -26.23
N LYS A 146 10.60 -0.95 -26.48
CA LYS A 146 9.85 0.31 -26.58
C LYS A 146 9.34 0.52 -28.02
N PRO A 147 8.35 1.39 -28.25
CA PRO A 147 7.97 1.75 -29.61
C PRO A 147 9.17 2.32 -30.39
N GLY A 148 9.39 1.81 -31.61
CA GLY A 148 10.55 2.19 -32.45
C GLY A 148 11.89 1.59 -32.01
N ASP A 149 11.91 0.71 -31.01
CA ASP A 149 13.13 0.13 -30.46
C ASP A 149 13.69 -0.98 -31.36
N GLN A 150 14.76 -0.65 -32.08
CA GLN A 150 15.50 -1.58 -32.94
C GLN A 150 16.67 -2.28 -32.21
N ARG A 151 16.77 -2.19 -30.88
CA ARG A 151 17.82 -2.89 -30.13
C ARG A 151 17.78 -4.39 -30.43
N SER A 152 18.97 -4.96 -30.66
CA SER A 152 19.18 -6.37 -30.94
C SER A 152 19.35 -7.24 -29.68
N PHE A 153 19.42 -6.64 -28.49
CA PHE A 153 19.59 -7.32 -27.19
C PHE A 153 20.70 -8.39 -27.22
N SER A 154 21.91 -7.98 -27.57
CA SER A 154 23.01 -8.89 -27.88
C SER A 154 23.87 -9.28 -26.68
N SER A 155 23.75 -8.61 -25.53
CA SER A 155 24.56 -8.95 -24.36
C SER A 155 24.05 -10.23 -23.69
N HIS A 156 24.96 -10.96 -23.03
CA HIS A 156 24.60 -12.18 -22.30
C HIS A 156 23.46 -11.96 -21.29
N ARG A 157 23.50 -10.85 -20.53
CA ARG A 157 22.44 -10.50 -19.58
C ARG A 157 21.09 -10.31 -20.29
N GLU A 158 21.07 -9.61 -21.42
CA GLU A 158 19.81 -9.37 -22.14
C GLU A 158 19.24 -10.67 -22.70
N GLN A 159 20.08 -11.57 -23.22
CA GLN A 159 19.65 -12.89 -23.69
C GLN A 159 19.06 -13.73 -22.55
N VAL A 160 19.74 -13.78 -21.39
CA VAL A 160 19.22 -14.44 -20.18
C VAL A 160 17.87 -13.86 -19.76
N LEU A 161 17.73 -12.54 -19.75
CA LEU A 161 16.48 -11.87 -19.36
C LEU A 161 15.35 -12.12 -20.36
N LEU A 162 15.65 -12.16 -21.67
CA LEU A 162 14.68 -12.49 -22.70
C LEU A 162 14.18 -13.93 -22.56
N ASP A 163 15.09 -14.87 -22.36
CA ASP A 163 14.74 -16.29 -22.16
C ASP A 163 13.94 -16.48 -20.88
N PHE A 164 14.40 -15.90 -19.75
CA PHE A 164 13.65 -15.93 -18.50
C PHE A 164 12.24 -15.37 -18.68
N LEU A 165 12.13 -14.24 -19.37
CA LEU A 165 10.86 -13.57 -19.59
C LEU A 165 9.91 -14.41 -20.45
N GLN A 166 10.41 -15.02 -21.52
CA GLN A 166 9.61 -15.88 -22.39
C GLN A 166 9.10 -17.13 -21.65
N GLN A 167 9.92 -17.70 -20.78
CA GLN A 167 9.57 -18.93 -20.05
C GLN A 167 8.66 -18.67 -18.84
N ALA A 168 8.98 -17.67 -18.01
CA ALA A 168 8.22 -17.36 -16.80
C ALA A 168 6.97 -16.51 -17.07
N PHE A 169 6.98 -15.71 -18.13
CA PHE A 169 5.89 -14.79 -18.49
C PHE A 169 5.61 -14.85 -20.01
N PRO A 170 5.03 -15.96 -20.51
CA PRO A 170 4.80 -16.14 -21.93
C PRO A 170 4.04 -14.97 -22.59
N PRO A 171 4.30 -14.65 -23.87
CA PRO A 171 3.57 -13.59 -24.55
C PRO A 171 2.05 -13.79 -24.43
N THR A 172 1.31 -12.69 -24.20
CA THR A 172 -0.16 -12.66 -24.03
C THR A 172 -0.71 -13.38 -22.80
N SER A 173 0.14 -13.93 -21.93
CA SER A 173 -0.30 -14.56 -20.68
C SER A 173 -0.79 -13.52 -19.66
N SER A 174 -1.63 -13.95 -18.73
CA SER A 174 -2.15 -13.03 -17.70
C SER A 174 -1.02 -12.60 -16.76
N ALA A 175 -0.09 -13.51 -16.46
CA ALA A 175 1.14 -13.21 -15.73
C ALA A 175 2.00 -12.14 -16.44
N ARG A 176 2.13 -12.21 -17.77
CA ARG A 176 2.87 -11.22 -18.57
C ARG A 176 2.22 -9.84 -18.53
N ASN A 177 0.90 -9.78 -18.65
CA ASN A 177 0.15 -8.53 -18.55
C ASN A 177 0.28 -7.94 -17.13
N ASN A 178 0.13 -8.76 -16.09
CA ASN A 178 0.28 -8.33 -14.70
C ASN A 178 1.69 -7.78 -14.41
N LEU A 179 2.73 -8.45 -14.91
CA LEU A 179 4.11 -7.96 -14.82
C LEU A 179 4.26 -6.57 -15.47
N GLN A 180 3.68 -6.39 -16.66
CA GLN A 180 3.72 -5.10 -17.37
C GLN A 180 2.93 -4.02 -16.63
N TYR A 181 1.75 -4.33 -16.08
CA TYR A 181 0.97 -3.42 -15.23
C TYR A 181 1.77 -2.96 -14.02
N ILE A 182 2.45 -3.87 -13.33
CA ILE A 182 3.30 -3.54 -12.17
C ILE A 182 4.45 -2.60 -12.59
N PHE A 183 5.14 -2.89 -13.70
CA PHE A 183 6.21 -2.00 -14.20
C PHE A 183 5.70 -0.66 -14.73
N ALA A 184 4.46 -0.61 -15.21
CA ALA A 184 3.79 0.62 -15.63
C ALA A 184 3.27 1.44 -14.43
N GLY A 185 3.29 0.88 -13.22
CA GLY A 185 2.82 1.54 -12.00
C GLY A 185 1.30 1.59 -11.88
N ASP A 186 0.64 0.56 -12.41
CA ASP A 186 -0.78 0.29 -12.17
C ASP A 186 -1.01 -0.05 -10.69
N ILE A 187 -1.79 0.79 -9.99
CA ILE A 187 -1.94 0.68 -8.53
C ILE A 187 -2.73 -0.55 -8.13
N GLU A 188 -3.66 -1.01 -8.96
CA GLU A 188 -4.45 -2.20 -8.65
C GLU A 188 -3.59 -3.46 -8.72
N ALA A 189 -2.84 -3.66 -9.81
CA ALA A 189 -1.89 -4.76 -9.95
C ALA A 189 -0.83 -4.72 -8.83
N VAL A 190 -0.32 -3.53 -8.51
CA VAL A 190 0.65 -3.31 -7.43
C VAL A 190 0.05 -3.61 -6.06
N GLY A 191 -1.16 -3.15 -5.79
CA GLY A 191 -1.88 -3.37 -4.54
C GLY A 191 -2.19 -4.85 -4.34
N ARG A 192 -2.64 -5.55 -5.38
CA ARG A 192 -2.83 -7.02 -5.36
C ARG A 192 -1.52 -7.74 -5.04
N PHE A 193 -0.45 -7.41 -5.75
CA PHE A 193 0.86 -8.02 -5.53
C PHE A 193 1.40 -7.72 -4.12
N GLU A 194 1.26 -6.49 -3.63
CA GLU A 194 1.67 -6.10 -2.29
C GLU A 194 0.86 -6.86 -1.22
N ASN A 195 -0.46 -7.00 -1.39
CA ASN A 195 -1.31 -7.76 -0.48
C ASN A 195 -0.94 -9.24 -0.44
N GLU A 196 -0.70 -9.86 -1.59
CA GLU A 196 -0.26 -11.25 -1.68
C GLU A 196 1.12 -11.44 -1.04
N LEU A 197 2.08 -10.56 -1.31
CA LEU A 197 3.40 -10.57 -0.66
C LEU A 197 3.29 -10.43 0.85
N ARG A 198 2.41 -9.55 1.35
CA ARG A 198 2.19 -9.38 2.80
C ARG A 198 1.68 -10.67 3.41
N GLU A 199 0.66 -11.28 2.82
CA GLU A 199 0.10 -12.55 3.31
C GLU A 199 1.17 -13.65 3.35
N LEU A 200 1.88 -13.88 2.25
CA LEU A 200 2.94 -14.88 2.16
C LEU A 200 4.09 -14.60 3.13
N PHE A 201 4.45 -13.33 3.34
CA PHE A 201 5.42 -12.93 4.34
C PHE A 201 4.97 -13.30 5.75
N ARG A 202 3.70 -13.03 6.13
CA ARG A 202 3.16 -13.41 7.46
C ARG A 202 3.18 -14.92 7.66
N LEU A 203 2.82 -15.69 6.63
CA LEU A 203 2.82 -17.15 6.69
C LEU A 203 4.25 -17.71 6.83
N ALA A 204 5.20 -17.20 6.05
CA ALA A 204 6.61 -17.59 6.16
C ALA A 204 7.21 -17.20 7.52
N LEU A 205 6.87 -16.01 8.04
CA LEU A 205 7.26 -15.56 9.37
C LEU A 205 6.78 -16.53 10.44
N ARG A 206 5.49 -16.89 10.41
CA ARG A 206 4.90 -17.84 11.35
C ARG A 206 5.62 -19.19 11.32
N ARG A 207 5.82 -19.77 10.13
CA ARG A 207 6.55 -21.05 9.98
C ARG A 207 7.99 -20.95 10.47
N CYS A 208 8.68 -19.84 10.22
CA CYS A 208 10.03 -19.61 10.76
C CYS A 208 10.02 -19.66 12.29
N LEU A 209 9.09 -18.94 12.92
CA LEU A 209 8.97 -18.88 14.38
C LEU A 209 8.63 -20.26 14.97
N GLU A 210 7.74 -21.02 14.34
CA GLU A 210 7.41 -22.41 14.72
C GLU A 210 8.64 -23.34 14.60
N LYS A 211 9.36 -23.28 13.48
CA LYS A 211 10.59 -24.08 13.23
C LYS A 211 11.74 -23.70 14.16
N ILE A 212 11.82 -22.45 14.62
CA ILE A 212 12.79 -22.01 15.64
C ILE A 212 12.36 -22.51 17.02
N ALA A 213 11.07 -22.40 17.33
CA ALA A 213 10.51 -22.84 18.61
C ALA A 213 10.67 -24.34 18.84
N GLN A 214 10.43 -25.17 17.83
CA GLN A 214 10.64 -26.62 17.86
C GLN A 214 12.10 -27.01 18.16
N ARG A 215 13.06 -26.13 17.90
CA ARG A 215 14.49 -26.35 18.19
C ARG A 215 14.94 -25.88 19.57
N GLY A 216 14.02 -25.42 20.41
CA GLY A 216 14.31 -24.99 21.79
C GLY A 216 14.97 -23.62 21.91
N TYR A 217 14.98 -22.80 20.87
CA TYR A 217 15.51 -21.42 20.92
C TYR A 217 14.45 -20.39 21.35
N GLN A 218 13.42 -20.84 22.08
CA GLN A 218 12.33 -19.98 22.56
C GLN A 218 12.85 -19.01 23.63
N ASN A 219 12.45 -17.73 23.56
CA ASN A 219 12.67 -16.65 24.54
C ASN A 219 13.88 -15.70 24.40
N LEU A 220 14.73 -15.80 23.38
CA LEU A 220 15.76 -14.76 23.14
C LEU A 220 15.14 -13.40 22.74
N HIS A 221 13.96 -13.41 22.12
CA HIS A 221 13.28 -12.24 21.54
C HIS A 221 12.71 -11.26 22.56
N LYS A 222 12.40 -11.71 23.78
CA LYS A 222 11.79 -10.83 24.80
C LYS A 222 12.79 -9.85 25.40
N GLN A 223 14.09 -10.14 25.30
CA GLN A 223 15.15 -9.35 25.94
C GLN A 223 15.86 -8.39 24.98
N SER A 224 15.81 -8.64 23.66
CA SER A 224 16.50 -7.81 22.67
C SER A 224 15.67 -6.58 22.26
N GLU A 225 16.22 -5.38 22.44
CA GLU A 225 15.64 -4.13 21.92
C GLU A 225 15.48 -4.17 20.39
N GLU A 226 16.45 -4.78 19.70
CA GLU A 226 16.42 -4.95 18.25
C GLU A 226 15.19 -5.77 17.81
N ILE A 227 14.86 -6.83 18.53
CA ILE A 227 13.70 -7.68 18.18
C ILE A 227 12.38 -6.95 18.48
N LYS A 228 12.30 -6.18 19.58
CA LYS A 228 11.14 -5.34 19.88
C LYS A 228 10.90 -4.30 18.78
N LEU A 229 11.97 -3.63 18.33
CA LEU A 229 11.95 -2.66 17.25
C LEU A 229 11.37 -3.28 15.97
N TRP A 230 11.88 -4.44 15.57
CA TRP A 230 11.42 -5.13 14.37
C TRP A 230 10.00 -5.70 14.47
N SER A 231 9.60 -6.20 15.64
CA SER A 231 8.21 -6.61 15.89
C SER A 231 7.24 -5.43 15.76
N HIS A 232 7.66 -4.24 16.21
CA HIS A 232 6.88 -3.01 16.02
C HIS A 232 6.67 -2.72 14.53
N TYR A 233 7.75 -2.78 13.74
CA TYR A 233 7.66 -2.61 12.28
C TYR A 233 6.73 -3.62 11.61
N TYR A 234 6.80 -4.89 12.02
CA TYR A 234 5.89 -5.91 11.54
C TYR A 234 4.42 -5.56 11.85
N GLN A 235 4.10 -5.23 13.10
CA GLN A 235 2.73 -4.90 13.50
C GLN A 235 2.21 -3.67 12.76
N GLU A 236 2.99 -2.59 12.71
CA GLU A 236 2.59 -1.35 12.06
C GLU A 236 2.31 -1.54 10.57
N ASN A 237 3.16 -2.29 9.88
CA ASN A 237 3.08 -2.40 8.43
C ASN A 237 2.19 -3.56 8.01
N PHE A 238 2.29 -4.74 8.61
CA PHE A 238 1.61 -5.96 8.17
C PHE A 238 0.28 -6.23 8.88
N GLU A 239 0.09 -5.68 10.09
CA GLU A 239 -1.12 -5.84 10.90
C GLU A 239 -1.64 -4.47 11.41
N PRO A 240 -1.78 -3.46 10.52
CA PRO A 240 -2.22 -2.14 10.94
C PRO A 240 -3.65 -2.19 11.51
N LYS A 241 -3.90 -1.37 12.53
CA LYS A 241 -5.26 -1.16 13.07
C LYS A 241 -6.19 -0.67 11.96
N LYS A 242 -7.50 -0.93 12.10
CA LYS A 242 -8.51 -0.60 11.08
C LYS A 242 -8.54 0.88 10.71
N ASN A 243 -8.26 1.77 11.66
CA ASN A 243 -8.28 3.21 11.48
C ASN A 243 -6.94 3.79 10.98
N VAL A 244 -5.90 2.98 10.74
CA VAL A 244 -4.61 3.46 10.20
C VAL A 244 -4.72 3.68 8.70
N VAL A 245 -4.28 4.85 8.23
CA VAL A 245 -4.12 5.14 6.81
C VAL A 245 -2.86 4.44 6.31
N ARG A 246 -3.06 3.41 5.48
CA ARG A 246 -1.97 2.53 5.05
C ARG A 246 -1.06 3.22 4.04
N LYS A 247 0.25 3.13 4.29
CA LYS A 247 1.31 3.45 3.32
C LYS A 247 1.51 2.24 2.41
N THR A 248 1.57 2.45 1.09
CA THR A 248 2.10 1.44 0.19
C THR A 248 3.58 1.24 0.50
N ILE A 249 4.00 -0.03 0.53
CA ILE A 249 5.40 -0.37 0.71
C ILE A 249 6.15 -0.21 -0.62
N MET A 250 5.47 -0.24 -1.76
CA MET A 250 6.10 -0.13 -3.08
C MET A 250 6.35 1.34 -3.48
N LYS A 251 7.24 2.01 -2.73
CA LYS A 251 7.59 3.46 -2.88
C LYS A 251 8.05 3.91 -4.27
N HIS A 252 8.48 3.00 -5.14
CA HIS A 252 8.86 3.34 -6.52
C HIS A 252 7.66 3.68 -7.41
N LEU A 253 6.44 3.53 -6.88
CA LEU A 253 5.17 3.71 -7.59
C LEU A 253 4.26 4.77 -6.93
N THR A 254 4.78 5.44 -5.90
CA THR A 254 4.17 6.61 -5.25
C THR A 254 4.62 7.88 -5.95
N PHE A 255 3.82 8.38 -6.88
CA PHE A 255 4.04 9.66 -7.55
C PHE A 255 2.74 10.41 -7.76
N ALA A 256 2.86 11.74 -7.85
CA ALA A 256 1.72 12.62 -8.06
C ALA A 256 1.03 12.28 -9.38
N ARG A 257 -0.28 12.04 -9.33
CA ARG A 257 -1.09 11.70 -10.50
C ARG A 257 -1.50 12.99 -11.21
N GLY A 258 -1.63 12.92 -12.54
CA GLY A 258 -2.09 14.07 -13.34
C GLY A 258 -3.47 14.53 -12.91
N ARG A 259 -4.37 13.56 -12.69
CA ARG A 259 -5.77 13.78 -12.35
C ARG A 259 -6.28 12.65 -11.47
N VAL A 260 -6.99 13.00 -10.41
CA VAL A 260 -7.70 12.06 -9.52
C VAL A 260 -9.19 12.33 -9.64
N ARG A 261 -9.93 11.31 -10.07
CA ARG A 261 -11.39 11.30 -10.08
C ARG A 261 -11.92 10.65 -8.81
N LEU A 262 -12.91 11.27 -8.18
CA LEU A 262 -13.56 10.82 -6.97
C LEU A 262 -15.02 10.52 -7.25
N GLY A 263 -15.57 9.48 -6.63
CA GLY A 263 -17.00 9.20 -6.66
C GLY A 263 -17.43 8.39 -5.45
N TYR A 264 -18.74 8.33 -5.25
CA TYR A 264 -19.40 7.62 -4.16
C TYR A 264 -20.45 6.67 -4.72
N ILE A 265 -20.42 5.44 -4.22
CA ILE A 265 -21.40 4.40 -4.53
C ILE A 265 -22.15 4.07 -3.22
N PRO A 266 -23.47 4.30 -3.15
CA PRO A 266 -24.26 3.97 -1.97
C PRO A 266 -24.09 2.51 -1.55
N GLY A 267 -23.81 2.29 -0.27
CA GLY A 267 -23.56 0.96 0.31
C GLY A 267 -22.13 0.42 0.12
N GLU A 268 -21.39 0.89 -0.89
CA GLU A 268 -20.00 0.48 -1.14
C GLU A 268 -18.98 1.48 -0.59
N GLY A 269 -19.24 2.78 -0.68
CA GLY A 269 -18.37 3.84 -0.16
C GLY A 269 -17.74 4.71 -1.25
N TRP A 270 -16.69 5.43 -0.88
CA TRP A 270 -15.95 6.31 -1.78
C TRP A 270 -14.87 5.55 -2.56
N TYR A 271 -14.66 5.97 -3.81
CA TYR A 271 -13.53 5.55 -4.63
C TYR A 271 -12.75 6.74 -5.18
N PHE A 272 -11.47 6.49 -5.44
CA PHE A 272 -10.51 7.43 -5.98
C PHE A 272 -9.77 6.74 -7.12
N LYS A 273 -9.81 7.33 -8.31
CA LYS A 273 -9.19 6.78 -9.53
C LYS A 273 -8.24 7.78 -10.16
N SER A 274 -7.08 7.33 -10.62
CA SER A 274 -6.22 8.15 -11.49
C SER A 274 -6.68 8.00 -12.93
N VAL A 275 -7.05 9.11 -13.56
CA VAL A 275 -7.46 9.12 -14.97
C VAL A 275 -6.21 9.33 -15.84
N GLN A 276 -5.92 8.36 -16.72
CA GLN A 276 -4.74 8.40 -17.58
C GLN A 276 -5.00 9.08 -18.93
N LYS A 277 -6.16 8.81 -19.53
CA LYS A 277 -6.49 9.31 -20.88
C LYS A 277 -7.12 10.69 -20.82
N GLN A 278 -6.29 11.73 -20.93
CA GLN A 278 -6.59 13.02 -21.59
C GLN A 278 -5.51 14.10 -21.38
N SER A 279 -4.50 13.89 -20.53
CA SER A 279 -3.39 14.83 -20.36
C SER A 279 -2.12 14.27 -20.98
N GLY A 280 -1.75 14.76 -22.17
CA GLY A 280 -0.43 14.88 -22.84
C GLY A 280 0.78 13.97 -22.58
N VAL A 281 0.81 13.09 -21.59
CA VAL A 281 1.91 12.21 -21.22
C VAL A 281 1.88 10.92 -22.06
N GLY A 282 0.70 10.50 -22.52
CA GLY A 282 0.51 9.28 -23.32
C GLY A 282 1.08 9.31 -24.75
N LYS A 283 1.33 10.50 -25.33
CA LYS A 283 1.93 10.57 -26.69
C LYS A 283 3.44 10.33 -26.74
N ARG A 284 4.11 10.10 -25.60
CA ARG A 284 5.55 9.76 -25.59
C ARG A 284 5.83 8.25 -25.67
N PHE A 285 4.81 7.39 -25.53
CA PHE A 285 5.00 5.93 -25.44
C PHE A 285 4.00 5.10 -26.25
N ASP A 286 3.41 5.68 -27.29
CA ASP A 286 2.42 4.98 -28.11
C ASP A 286 2.93 4.72 -29.53
N THR A 287 3.31 3.46 -29.78
CA THR A 287 3.26 2.88 -31.12
C THR A 287 3.14 1.37 -30.93
N PHE A 288 2.01 0.78 -31.34
CA PHE A 288 1.61 -0.65 -31.26
C PHE A 288 0.54 -1.04 -30.21
N GLY A 289 -0.18 -0.12 -29.57
CA GLY A 289 -1.25 -0.52 -28.64
C GLY A 289 -0.74 -1.18 -27.34
N ILE A 290 0.53 -0.96 -27.01
CA ILE A 290 1.13 -1.32 -25.71
C ILE A 290 0.53 -0.48 -24.57
N LEU A 291 -0.18 0.61 -24.88
CA LEU A 291 -0.99 1.36 -23.92
C LEU A 291 -2.50 1.10 -24.07
N ASP A 292 -2.94 0.33 -25.08
CA ASP A 292 -4.36 0.04 -25.29
C ASP A 292 -4.91 -0.95 -24.26
N HIS A 293 -4.04 -1.78 -23.67
CA HIS A 293 -4.39 -2.67 -22.56
C HIS A 293 -4.24 -2.00 -21.18
N LEU A 294 -3.52 -0.87 -21.07
CA LEU A 294 -3.47 -0.13 -19.81
C LEU A 294 -4.84 0.50 -19.55
N PRO A 295 -5.37 0.36 -18.33
CA PRO A 295 -6.71 0.84 -18.05
C PRO A 295 -6.76 2.36 -18.16
N GLU A 296 -7.84 2.89 -18.73
CA GLU A 296 -8.04 4.34 -18.87
C GLU A 296 -8.05 5.06 -17.51
N GLU A 297 -8.43 4.31 -16.48
CA GLU A 297 -8.51 4.70 -15.10
C GLU A 297 -7.85 3.64 -14.22
N ILE A 298 -7.02 4.07 -13.28
CA ILE A 298 -6.43 3.19 -12.26
C ILE A 298 -7.15 3.45 -10.94
N THR A 299 -7.69 2.42 -10.31
CA THR A 299 -8.19 2.54 -8.93
C THR A 299 -7.03 2.76 -7.96
N LEU A 300 -7.09 3.88 -7.24
CA LEU A 300 -6.12 4.25 -6.19
C LEU A 300 -6.54 3.67 -4.84
N VAL A 301 -7.82 3.79 -4.52
CA VAL A 301 -8.48 3.24 -3.34
C VAL A 301 -9.99 3.24 -3.60
N GLU A 302 -10.69 2.23 -3.10
CA GLU A 302 -12.14 2.08 -3.19
C GLU A 302 -12.69 1.46 -1.90
N GLY A 303 -14.01 1.50 -1.73
CA GLY A 303 -14.68 0.95 -0.55
C GLY A 303 -14.27 1.64 0.75
N THR A 304 -13.92 2.93 0.69
CA THR A 304 -13.34 3.67 1.82
C THR A 304 -14.24 4.84 2.26
N THR A 305 -13.91 5.43 3.41
CA THR A 305 -14.51 6.69 3.83
C THR A 305 -13.85 7.85 3.08
N PHE A 306 -14.56 8.96 2.94
CA PHE A 306 -14.02 10.09 2.18
C PHE A 306 -12.69 10.60 2.75
N ILE A 307 -12.60 10.77 4.07
CA ILE A 307 -11.38 11.25 4.74
C ILE A 307 -10.22 10.25 4.63
N ALA A 308 -10.50 8.95 4.73
CA ALA A 308 -9.48 7.92 4.59
C ALA A 308 -8.93 7.88 3.16
N GLY A 309 -9.79 8.07 2.15
CA GLY A 309 -9.37 8.17 0.76
C GLY A 309 -8.52 9.42 0.47
N LEU A 310 -8.89 10.58 1.02
CA LEU A 310 -8.07 11.80 0.92
C LEU A 310 -6.70 11.61 1.57
N ALA A 311 -6.68 11.10 2.82
CA ALA A 311 -5.44 10.83 3.54
C ALA A 311 -4.56 9.82 2.79
N THR A 312 -5.16 8.77 2.21
CA THR A 312 -4.46 7.78 1.39
C THR A 312 -3.79 8.44 0.17
N CYS A 313 -4.49 9.37 -0.50
CA CYS A 313 -3.93 10.09 -1.65
C CYS A 313 -2.73 10.98 -1.26
N ILE A 314 -2.76 11.59 -0.07
CA ILE A 314 -1.65 12.42 0.43
C ILE A 314 -0.48 11.54 0.85
N VAL A 315 -0.75 10.56 1.70
CA VAL A 315 0.26 9.71 2.34
C VAL A 315 1.02 8.86 1.31
N ASN A 316 0.34 8.42 0.24
CA ASN A 316 0.94 7.67 -0.86
C ASN A 316 1.41 8.57 -2.03
N GLY A 317 1.37 9.89 -1.86
CA GLY A 317 1.90 10.85 -2.82
C GLY A 317 1.13 10.92 -4.15
N TYR A 318 -0.11 10.42 -4.20
CA TYR A 318 -0.95 10.49 -5.41
C TYR A 318 -1.46 11.90 -5.69
N TYR A 319 -1.59 12.72 -4.66
CA TYR A 319 -1.91 14.14 -4.78
C TYR A 319 -0.68 14.99 -4.44
N GLY A 320 -0.26 15.86 -5.35
CA GLY A 320 0.88 16.74 -5.12
C GLY A 320 1.32 17.53 -6.35
N ILE A 321 2.56 18.00 -6.30
CA ILE A 321 3.22 18.72 -7.39
C ILE A 321 3.86 17.70 -8.34
N ILE A 322 3.56 17.85 -9.62
CA ILE A 322 4.12 17.08 -10.74
C ILE A 322 5.27 17.90 -11.34
N ASN A 323 6.40 17.23 -11.63
CA ASN A 323 7.62 17.86 -12.14
C ASN A 323 8.11 19.05 -11.29
N PRO A 324 8.30 18.89 -9.96
CA PRO A 324 8.74 19.97 -9.09
C PRO A 324 10.08 20.55 -9.59
N GLY A 325 10.17 21.87 -9.68
CA GLY A 325 11.39 22.56 -10.13
C GLY A 325 11.62 22.55 -11.64
N GLN A 326 10.65 22.13 -12.45
CA GLN A 326 10.70 22.19 -13.92
C GLN A 326 9.72 23.23 -14.49
N LEU A 327 9.96 23.70 -15.72
CA LEU A 327 9.10 24.68 -16.41
C LEU A 327 7.64 24.23 -16.59
N LYS A 328 7.38 22.91 -16.60
CA LYS A 328 6.03 22.32 -16.69
C LYS A 328 5.56 21.76 -15.34
N GLN A 329 5.83 22.50 -14.26
CA GLN A 329 5.31 22.18 -12.95
C GLN A 329 3.78 22.33 -12.98
N SER A 330 3.09 21.27 -12.56
CA SER A 330 1.63 21.29 -12.41
C SER A 330 1.24 20.63 -11.10
N ARG A 331 -0.03 20.76 -10.73
CA ARG A 331 -0.60 20.07 -9.57
C ARG A 331 -1.56 18.99 -10.04
N THR A 332 -1.72 17.94 -9.24
CA THR A 332 -2.79 16.96 -9.43
C THR A 332 -4.16 17.65 -9.50
N ALA A 333 -4.89 17.45 -10.59
CA ALA A 333 -6.26 17.94 -10.74
C ALA A 333 -7.26 17.00 -10.05
N LEU A 334 -8.34 17.55 -9.49
CA LEU A 334 -9.42 16.78 -8.85
C LEU A 334 -10.70 16.89 -9.68
N GLU A 335 -11.37 15.77 -9.90
CA GLU A 335 -12.64 15.72 -10.63
C GLU A 335 -13.65 14.85 -9.88
N PHE A 336 -14.90 15.27 -9.81
CA PHE A 336 -15.97 14.38 -9.38
C PHE A 336 -16.53 13.59 -10.56
N ASP A 337 -16.81 12.32 -10.32
CA ASP A 337 -17.55 11.49 -11.26
C ASP A 337 -19.04 11.82 -11.17
N GLY A 338 -19.54 12.64 -12.09
CA GLY A 338 -20.93 13.12 -12.06
C GLY A 338 -22.00 12.01 -12.03
N ARG A 339 -21.66 10.77 -12.40
CA ARG A 339 -22.57 9.61 -12.30
C ARG A 339 -22.65 9.03 -10.88
N HIS A 340 -21.67 9.33 -10.05
CA HIS A 340 -21.46 8.74 -8.73
C HIS A 340 -21.30 9.85 -7.67
N MET A 341 -22.24 10.79 -7.64
CA MET A 341 -22.31 11.86 -6.64
C MET A 341 -23.60 11.87 -5.82
N ASP A 342 -24.45 10.84 -5.96
CA ASP A 342 -25.59 10.65 -5.07
C ASP A 342 -25.10 10.05 -3.75
N LEU A 343 -25.13 10.86 -2.68
CA LEU A 343 -24.68 10.49 -1.34
C LEU A 343 -25.62 9.51 -0.62
N GLY A 344 -26.70 9.04 -1.29
CA GLY A 344 -27.63 8.04 -0.77
C GLY A 344 -28.69 8.60 0.18
N SER A 345 -28.70 9.91 0.42
CA SER A 345 -29.61 10.59 1.33
C SER A 345 -29.96 11.98 0.80
N LYS A 346 -31.25 12.34 0.83
CA LYS A 346 -31.70 13.67 0.43
C LYS A 346 -31.05 14.77 1.27
N LEU A 347 -30.90 14.54 2.59
CA LEU A 347 -30.27 15.51 3.47
C LEU A 347 -28.79 15.71 3.10
N ASP A 348 -28.06 14.62 2.88
CA ASP A 348 -26.62 14.69 2.57
C ASP A 348 -26.39 15.38 1.23
N ASN A 349 -27.17 15.03 0.21
CA ASN A 349 -27.14 15.69 -1.10
C ASN A 349 -27.47 17.19 -1.05
N GLN A 350 -28.26 17.63 -0.06
CA GLN A 350 -28.66 19.04 0.08
C GLN A 350 -27.77 19.86 1.02
N ALA A 351 -27.23 19.24 2.06
CA ALA A 351 -26.57 19.92 3.17
C ALA A 351 -25.13 19.47 3.40
N ALA A 352 -24.71 18.30 2.91
CA ALA A 352 -23.36 17.78 3.11
C ALA A 352 -22.60 17.55 1.79
N PHE A 353 -23.16 17.97 0.65
CA PHE A 353 -22.49 17.84 -0.64
C PHE A 353 -21.17 18.63 -0.69
N LEU A 354 -20.23 18.14 -1.49
CA LEU A 354 -18.92 18.75 -1.69
C LEU A 354 -18.79 19.27 -3.12
N ARG A 355 -18.07 20.39 -3.26
CA ARG A 355 -17.66 20.95 -4.56
C ARG A 355 -16.17 20.70 -4.78
N PRO A 356 -15.68 20.62 -6.03
CA PRO A 356 -14.26 20.36 -6.29
C PRO A 356 -13.31 21.32 -5.56
N ASP A 357 -13.68 22.60 -5.47
CA ASP A 357 -12.91 23.62 -4.75
C ASP A 357 -12.86 23.37 -3.24
N HIS A 358 -13.93 22.80 -2.64
CA HIS A 358 -13.92 22.36 -1.24
C HIS A 358 -12.87 21.29 -1.03
N VAL A 359 -12.83 20.29 -1.91
CA VAL A 359 -11.89 19.17 -1.80
C VAL A 359 -10.44 19.66 -1.96
N GLU A 360 -10.17 20.55 -2.90
CA GLU A 360 -8.84 21.14 -3.07
C GLU A 360 -8.40 21.91 -1.82
N ARG A 361 -9.28 22.73 -1.22
CA ARG A 361 -9.00 23.44 0.04
C ARG A 361 -8.80 22.48 1.22
N ILE A 362 -9.56 21.39 1.30
CA ILE A 362 -9.35 20.35 2.30
C ILE A 362 -7.97 19.70 2.12
N PHE A 363 -7.57 19.35 0.90
CA PHE A 363 -6.23 18.81 0.63
C PHE A 363 -5.13 19.78 1.07
N ASN A 364 -5.26 21.07 0.74
CA ASN A 364 -4.31 22.10 1.19
C ASN A 364 -4.26 22.18 2.71
N ARG A 365 -5.43 22.24 3.37
CA ARG A 365 -5.52 22.30 4.83
C ARG A 365 -4.85 21.09 5.49
N ILE A 366 -5.07 19.88 4.98
CA ILE A 366 -4.42 18.66 5.49
C ILE A 366 -2.91 18.75 5.27
N TYR A 367 -2.47 19.16 4.08
CA TYR A 367 -1.05 19.27 3.75
C TYR A 367 -0.30 20.26 4.65
N ASP A 368 -0.89 21.44 4.85
CA ASP A 368 -0.31 22.52 5.66
C ASP A 368 -0.32 22.17 7.15
N PHE A 369 -1.39 21.53 7.63
CA PHE A 369 -1.53 21.15 9.04
C PHE A 369 -0.67 19.94 9.42
N PHE A 370 -0.39 19.03 8.49
CA PHE A 370 0.45 17.86 8.72
C PHE A 370 1.76 17.90 7.91
N PRO A 371 2.68 18.84 8.19
CA PRO A 371 3.93 18.95 7.45
C PRO A 371 4.77 17.66 7.60
N PRO A 372 5.62 17.32 6.60
CA PRO A 372 6.49 16.15 6.70
C PRO A 372 7.36 16.19 7.96
N GLU A 373 7.31 15.12 8.76
CA GLU A 373 8.12 14.96 9.97
C GLU A 373 8.99 13.71 9.85
N ALA A 374 10.30 13.89 10.00
CA ALA A 374 11.24 12.79 10.17
C ALA A 374 11.22 12.33 11.62
N HIS A 375 11.24 11.02 11.83
CA HIS A 375 11.46 10.39 13.13
C HIS A 375 12.58 9.37 12.99
N HIS A 376 13.28 9.07 14.08
CA HIS A 376 14.27 8.01 14.07
C HIS A 376 13.57 6.67 14.26
N TYR A 377 13.99 5.63 13.54
CA TYR A 377 13.32 4.32 13.60
C TYR A 377 13.26 3.72 15.01
N THR A 378 14.27 4.00 15.85
CA THR A 378 14.32 3.56 17.25
C THR A 378 13.30 4.25 18.15
N ASP A 379 12.66 5.33 17.71
CA ASP A 379 11.70 6.07 18.54
C ASP A 379 10.46 5.21 18.82
N SER A 380 10.17 4.23 17.96
CA SER A 380 9.13 3.22 18.16
C SER A 380 9.25 2.40 19.45
N ILE A 381 10.45 2.34 20.05
CA ILE A 381 10.71 1.67 21.33
C ILE A 381 11.17 2.63 22.43
N ARG A 382 11.77 3.78 22.07
CA ARG A 382 12.36 4.73 23.02
C ARG A 382 11.39 5.81 23.47
N VAL A 383 10.39 6.12 22.65
CA VAL A 383 9.47 7.23 22.89
C VAL A 383 8.06 6.67 23.04
N GLU A 384 7.33 7.20 24.00
CA GLU A 384 5.90 6.90 24.10
C GLU A 384 5.17 7.43 22.88
N ARG A 385 4.37 6.56 22.25
CA ARG A 385 3.58 6.92 21.08
C ARG A 385 2.42 7.80 21.52
N ARG A 386 2.35 9.02 21.00
CA ARG A 386 1.32 10.00 21.34
C ARG A 386 0.82 10.74 20.10
N VAL A 387 -0.46 11.08 20.10
CA VAL A 387 -1.05 11.95 19.07
C VAL A 387 -0.51 13.36 19.25
N LYS A 388 -0.08 13.99 18.15
CA LYS A 388 0.48 15.35 18.16
C LYS A 388 -0.50 16.36 17.57
N ARG A 389 -1.17 15.97 16.49
CA ARG A 389 -2.03 16.85 15.68
C ARG A 389 -3.36 16.19 15.39
N LEU A 390 -4.43 16.97 15.55
CA LEU A 390 -5.81 16.55 15.37
C LEU A 390 -6.54 17.51 14.43
N LEU A 391 -7.02 17.03 13.30
CA LEU A 391 -7.85 17.78 12.36
C LEU A 391 -9.26 17.19 12.35
N VAL A 392 -10.22 17.98 12.81
CA VAL A 392 -11.61 17.55 13.01
C VAL A 392 -12.49 18.14 11.91
N PHE A 393 -13.21 17.29 11.21
CA PHE A 393 -14.15 17.67 10.15
C PHE A 393 -15.58 17.43 10.61
N VAL A 394 -16.44 18.41 10.39
CA VAL A 394 -17.88 18.28 10.65
C VAL A 394 -18.64 18.32 9.34
N ASN A 395 -19.54 17.35 9.18
CA ASN A 395 -20.40 17.17 8.02
C ASN A 395 -19.62 17.05 6.70
N LEU A 396 -18.45 16.40 6.73
CA LEU A 396 -17.53 16.33 5.60
C LEU A 396 -18.21 15.90 4.29
N TRP A 397 -19.00 14.84 4.35
CA TRP A 397 -19.84 14.40 3.23
C TRP A 397 -21.21 13.86 3.68
N LYS A 398 -21.42 13.72 4.98
CA LYS A 398 -22.66 13.21 5.60
C LYS A 398 -23.04 14.13 6.74
N PHE A 399 -24.29 14.59 6.79
CA PHE A 399 -24.76 15.47 7.83
C PHE A 399 -24.83 14.73 9.18
N GLY A 400 -24.41 15.39 10.25
CA GLY A 400 -24.29 14.80 11.58
C GLY A 400 -23.07 13.88 11.74
N ARG A 401 -22.10 13.91 10.82
CA ARG A 401 -20.84 13.14 10.94
C ARG A 401 -19.72 14.00 11.51
N LEU A 402 -19.01 13.46 12.49
CA LEU A 402 -17.71 13.93 12.96
C LEU A 402 -16.60 13.02 12.39
N SER A 403 -15.76 13.54 11.51
CA SER A 403 -14.60 12.79 10.97
C SER A 403 -13.31 13.36 11.56
N ILE A 404 -12.44 12.51 12.07
CA ILE A 404 -11.21 12.88 12.74
C ILE A 404 -10.03 12.33 11.95
N LEU A 405 -9.13 13.22 11.52
CA LEU A 405 -7.84 12.87 10.94
C LEU A 405 -6.74 13.26 11.93
N TYR A 406 -5.85 12.34 12.27
CA TYR A 406 -4.78 12.63 13.21
C TYR A 406 -3.48 11.91 12.90
N ARG A 407 -2.40 12.43 13.48
CA ARG A 407 -1.06 11.91 13.30
C ARG A 407 -0.32 11.84 14.63
N ASP A 408 0.38 10.75 14.82
CA ASP A 408 1.25 10.57 15.99
C ASP A 408 2.67 11.08 15.77
N ASN A 409 3.47 11.04 16.82
CA ASN A 409 4.89 11.38 16.83
C ASN A 409 5.79 10.42 16.01
N LEU A 410 5.26 9.30 15.52
CA LEU A 410 5.96 8.37 14.61
C LEU A 410 5.50 8.54 13.15
N ASN A 411 4.78 9.63 12.85
CA ASN A 411 4.31 9.96 11.50
C ASN A 411 3.40 8.86 10.89
N THR A 412 2.66 8.14 11.75
CA THR A 412 1.55 7.27 11.34
C THR A 412 0.25 8.08 11.36
N TRP A 413 -0.55 7.93 10.30
CA TRP A 413 -1.79 8.67 10.10
C TRP A 413 -2.99 7.78 10.40
N PHE A 414 -4.04 8.38 10.95
CA PHE A 414 -5.24 7.68 11.38
C PHE A 414 -6.50 8.46 11.03
N THR A 415 -7.59 7.73 10.81
CA THR A 415 -8.92 8.29 10.55
C THR A 415 -9.98 7.56 11.35
N ASP A 416 -10.79 8.30 12.12
CA ASP A 416 -11.95 7.79 12.84
C ASP A 416 -13.19 8.63 12.47
N GLU A 417 -14.38 8.03 12.39
CA GLU A 417 -15.62 8.72 12.03
C GLU A 417 -16.77 8.31 12.96
N PHE A 418 -17.60 9.28 13.33
CA PHE A 418 -18.74 9.10 14.23
C PHE A 418 -19.99 9.69 13.59
N ASP A 419 -21.04 8.87 13.43
CA ASP A 419 -22.33 9.28 12.87
C ASP A 419 -23.33 9.53 14.01
N HIS A 420 -23.99 10.69 13.98
CA HIS A 420 -24.93 11.10 15.01
C HIS A 420 -26.36 11.22 14.47
N GLN A 421 -27.15 10.15 14.63
CA GLN A 421 -28.54 10.11 14.13
C GLN A 421 -29.43 11.21 14.76
N GLY A 422 -29.24 11.54 16.03
CA GLY A 422 -30.00 12.60 16.70
C GLY A 422 -29.76 14.00 16.10
N LEU A 423 -28.60 14.24 15.47
CA LEU A 423 -28.34 15.48 14.72
C LEU A 423 -29.09 15.48 13.38
N VAL A 424 -29.14 14.32 12.71
CA VAL A 424 -29.85 14.12 11.45
C VAL A 424 -31.36 14.36 11.64
N GLU A 425 -31.95 13.83 12.70
CA GLU A 425 -33.36 14.00 13.03
C GLU A 425 -33.76 15.47 13.29
N ARG A 426 -32.81 16.27 13.77
CA ARG A 426 -32.99 17.69 14.08
C ARG A 426 -32.40 18.63 13.03
N ALA A 427 -32.05 18.11 11.86
CA ALA A 427 -31.27 18.84 10.87
C ALA A 427 -31.89 20.19 10.49
N GLU A 428 -33.20 20.26 10.21
CA GLU A 428 -33.83 21.53 9.80
C GLU A 428 -33.64 22.66 10.82
N ALA A 429 -33.84 22.37 12.10
CA ALA A 429 -33.66 23.34 13.18
C ALA A 429 -32.18 23.70 13.36
N LEU A 430 -31.30 22.70 13.39
CA LEU A 430 -29.87 22.90 13.65
C LEU A 430 -29.14 23.59 12.50
N ARG A 431 -29.63 23.43 11.26
CA ARG A 431 -29.08 24.15 10.09
C ARG A 431 -29.36 25.65 10.15
N ALA A 432 -30.48 26.05 10.75
CA ALA A 432 -30.83 27.46 10.92
C ALA A 432 -30.08 28.11 12.10
N ASP A 433 -29.53 27.32 13.01
CA ASP A 433 -28.83 27.79 14.21
C ASP A 433 -27.45 27.09 14.36
N PRO A 434 -26.39 27.65 13.73
CA PRO A 434 -25.05 27.10 13.81
C PRO A 434 -24.51 27.01 15.25
N GLU A 435 -24.89 27.95 16.13
CA GLU A 435 -24.43 27.95 17.52
C GLU A 435 -25.04 26.77 18.29
N ALA A 436 -26.35 26.51 18.13
CA ALA A 436 -26.99 25.35 18.72
C ALA A 436 -26.44 24.04 18.17
N PHE A 437 -26.09 23.98 16.87
CA PHE A 437 -25.45 22.81 16.29
C PHE A 437 -24.07 22.56 16.91
N PHE A 438 -23.21 23.58 16.99
CA PHE A 438 -21.89 23.46 17.60
C PHE A 438 -21.92 23.25 19.12
N ALA A 439 -23.01 23.59 19.79
CA ALA A 439 -23.22 23.33 21.22
C ALA A 439 -23.81 21.93 21.50
N SER A 440 -24.07 21.11 20.48
CA SER A 440 -24.69 19.81 20.69
C SER A 440 -23.79 18.83 21.45
N ASP A 441 -24.33 18.28 22.54
CA ASP A 441 -23.66 17.26 23.37
C ASP A 441 -23.14 16.08 22.54
N ALA A 442 -23.87 15.65 21.50
CA ALA A 442 -23.48 14.52 20.67
C ALA A 442 -22.08 14.69 20.04
N LEU A 443 -21.78 15.87 19.50
CA LEU A 443 -20.47 16.15 18.89
C LEU A 443 -19.36 16.14 19.95
N HIS A 444 -19.62 16.77 21.09
CA HIS A 444 -18.66 16.90 22.17
C HIS A 444 -18.39 15.56 22.87
N GLU A 445 -19.42 14.76 23.13
CA GLU A 445 -19.30 13.44 23.75
C GLU A 445 -18.50 12.47 22.87
N SER A 446 -18.70 12.47 21.55
CA SER A 446 -17.89 11.63 20.66
C SER A 446 -16.42 12.06 20.64
N LEU A 447 -16.16 13.37 20.63
CA LEU A 447 -14.80 13.86 20.72
C LEU A 447 -14.16 13.51 22.07
N ASP A 448 -14.90 13.67 23.17
CA ASP A 448 -14.43 13.33 24.52
C ASP A 448 -14.12 11.84 24.63
N HIS A 449 -15.02 10.98 24.14
CA HIS A 449 -14.79 9.53 24.12
C HIS A 449 -13.56 9.17 23.28
N PHE A 450 -13.35 9.84 22.13
CA PHE A 450 -12.13 9.69 21.34
C PHE A 450 -10.88 10.10 22.13
N LEU A 451 -10.87 11.29 22.73
CA LEU A 451 -9.74 11.82 23.48
C LEU A 451 -9.40 10.91 24.68
N MET A 452 -10.40 10.48 25.44
CA MET A 452 -10.24 9.54 26.56
C MET A 452 -9.69 8.20 26.07
N GLY A 453 -10.21 7.66 24.97
CA GLY A 453 -9.75 6.41 24.38
C GLY A 453 -8.28 6.46 23.93
N GLN A 454 -7.81 7.63 23.50
CA GLN A 454 -6.41 7.87 23.13
C GLN A 454 -5.54 8.39 24.29
N ARG A 455 -6.11 8.58 25.49
CA ARG A 455 -5.45 9.18 26.67
C ARG A 455 -4.85 10.56 26.36
N LEU A 456 -5.60 11.40 25.67
CA LEU A 456 -5.17 12.72 25.26
C LEU A 456 -5.87 13.81 26.05
N TYR A 457 -5.13 14.87 26.35
CA TYR A 457 -5.67 16.13 26.84
C TYR A 457 -5.69 17.15 25.70
N PHE A 458 -6.81 17.86 25.54
CA PHE A 458 -6.96 18.85 24.47
C PHE A 458 -5.89 19.95 24.52
N SER A 459 -5.41 20.30 25.72
CA SER A 459 -4.34 21.28 25.93
C SER A 459 -2.97 20.87 25.39
N GLU A 460 -2.77 19.58 25.12
CA GLU A 460 -1.49 19.03 24.64
C GLU A 460 -1.48 18.82 23.12
N LEU A 461 -2.62 19.09 22.46
CA LEU A 461 -2.81 18.84 21.04
C LEU A 461 -2.82 20.15 20.23
N GLU A 462 -2.15 20.12 19.09
CA GLU A 462 -2.46 21.08 18.03
C GLU A 462 -3.77 20.62 17.39
N VAL A 463 -4.82 21.43 17.50
CA VAL A 463 -6.14 21.13 16.96
C VAL A 463 -6.50 22.12 15.87
N ALA A 464 -6.99 21.59 14.75
CA ALA A 464 -7.64 22.35 13.70
C ALA A 464 -9.01 21.75 13.40
N THR A 465 -9.91 22.57 12.89
CA THR A 465 -11.28 22.17 12.54
C THR A 465 -11.58 22.49 11.08
N TRP A 466 -12.56 21.82 10.50
CA TRP A 466 -13.15 22.18 9.22
C TRP A 466 -14.64 21.86 9.28
N VAL A 467 -15.48 22.74 8.75
CA VAL A 467 -16.93 22.56 8.75
C VAL A 467 -17.41 22.74 7.33
N ASN A 468 -18.29 21.85 6.87
CA ASN A 468 -18.85 21.95 5.54
C ASN A 468 -19.71 23.23 5.42
N PRO A 469 -19.34 24.19 4.53
CA PRO A 469 -20.05 25.45 4.41
C PRO A 469 -21.48 25.28 3.88
N ASN A 470 -21.79 24.16 3.22
CA ASN A 470 -23.15 23.89 2.73
C ASN A 470 -24.11 23.40 3.82
N SER A 471 -23.59 23.02 4.99
CA SER A 471 -24.39 22.38 6.03
C SER A 471 -25.23 23.37 6.81
N LEU A 472 -24.68 24.52 7.16
CA LEU A 472 -25.30 25.45 8.10
C LEU A 472 -25.62 26.76 7.40
N HIS A 473 -26.75 27.38 7.74
CA HIS A 473 -27.12 28.67 7.19
C HIS A 473 -26.30 29.76 7.88
N THR A 474 -25.59 30.54 7.07
CA THR A 474 -24.80 31.68 7.54
C THR A 474 -25.22 32.95 6.82
N PRO A 475 -24.95 34.15 7.38
CA PRO A 475 -25.25 35.42 6.72
C PRO A 475 -24.27 35.75 5.58
N HIS A 476 -23.29 34.90 5.29
CA HIS A 476 -22.27 35.17 4.27
C HIS A 476 -22.87 35.20 2.86
N SER A 477 -22.30 36.07 2.01
CA SER A 477 -22.64 36.07 0.58
C SER A 477 -22.08 34.82 -0.10
N ARG A 478 -22.81 34.29 -1.09
CA ARG A 478 -22.35 33.18 -1.96
C ARG A 478 -21.02 33.47 -2.70
N SER A 479 -20.61 34.74 -2.75
CA SER A 479 -19.34 35.18 -3.34
C SER A 479 -18.13 35.06 -2.41
N GLN A 480 -18.32 34.69 -1.13
CA GLN A 480 -17.25 34.60 -0.13
C GLN A 480 -17.18 33.21 0.55
N PRO A 481 -17.13 32.11 -0.21
CA PRO A 481 -17.18 30.76 0.37
C PRO A 481 -15.98 30.43 1.27
N GLU A 482 -14.81 31.00 1.02
CA GLU A 482 -13.62 30.77 1.85
C GLU A 482 -13.70 31.45 3.21
N VAL A 483 -14.35 32.62 3.27
CA VAL A 483 -14.58 33.35 4.52
C VAL A 483 -15.57 32.58 5.37
N GLU A 484 -16.68 32.15 4.78
CA GLU A 484 -17.69 31.32 5.45
C GLU A 484 -17.08 30.04 6.05
N GLU A 485 -16.30 29.31 5.25
CA GLU A 485 -15.63 28.08 5.69
C GLU A 485 -14.68 28.33 6.87
N ARG A 486 -13.89 29.41 6.82
CA ARG A 486 -12.97 29.79 7.89
C ARG A 486 -13.72 30.18 9.17
N ASP A 487 -14.75 30.99 9.04
CA ASP A 487 -15.47 31.54 10.18
C ASP A 487 -16.28 30.42 10.88
N LEU A 488 -16.88 29.49 10.13
CA LEU A 488 -17.49 28.27 10.68
C LEU A 488 -16.48 27.37 11.39
N ALA A 489 -15.30 27.16 10.80
CA ALA A 489 -14.24 26.37 11.42
C ALA A 489 -13.80 26.99 12.76
N GLN A 490 -13.60 28.32 12.80
CA GLN A 490 -13.23 29.05 14.00
C GLN A 490 -14.32 29.00 15.07
N ALA A 491 -15.60 29.19 14.69
CA ALA A 491 -16.73 29.10 15.60
C ALA A 491 -16.83 27.71 16.24
N PHE A 492 -16.70 26.65 15.44
CA PHE A 492 -16.68 25.28 15.98
C PHE A 492 -15.48 25.04 16.90
N GLN A 493 -14.28 25.47 16.51
CA GLN A 493 -13.09 25.35 17.35
C GLN A 493 -13.24 26.08 18.69
N ALA A 494 -13.84 27.27 18.69
CA ALA A 494 -14.14 28.02 19.90
C ALA A 494 -15.16 27.27 20.79
N SER A 495 -16.17 26.64 20.19
CA SER A 495 -17.13 25.78 20.92
C SER A 495 -16.43 24.61 21.61
N LEU A 496 -15.54 23.90 20.89
CA LEU A 496 -14.75 22.80 21.47
C LEU A 496 -13.90 23.28 22.67
N LEU A 497 -13.20 24.41 22.51
CA LEU A 497 -12.38 24.99 23.59
C LEU A 497 -13.21 25.39 24.80
N LYS A 498 -14.42 25.94 24.59
CA LYS A 498 -15.33 26.30 25.67
C LYS A 498 -15.80 25.06 26.44
N HIS A 499 -16.20 24.01 25.73
CA HIS A 499 -16.64 22.75 26.35
C HIS A 499 -15.53 22.09 27.19
N GLN A 500 -14.31 22.01 26.65
CA GLN A 500 -13.17 21.43 27.36
C GLN A 500 -12.81 22.20 28.64
N LYS A 501 -12.92 23.54 28.64
CA LYS A 501 -12.72 24.37 29.83
C LYS A 501 -13.75 24.15 30.94
N HIS A 502 -14.94 23.65 30.62
CA HIS A 502 -15.96 23.35 31.62
C HIS A 502 -15.79 21.95 32.24
N LYS A 503 -14.96 21.07 31.65
CA LYS A 503 -14.69 19.71 32.12
C LYS A 503 -13.39 19.55 32.90
N GLY A 504 -12.38 20.38 32.61
CA GLY A 504 -11.14 20.47 33.39
C GLY A 504 -11.31 21.37 34.61
#